data_AF-A0A969GDJ7-F1
#
_entry.id   AF-A0A969GDJ7-F1
#
_cell.length_a   1.000
_cell.length_b   1.000
_cell.length_c   1.000
_cell.angle_alpha   90.00
_cell.angle_beta   90.00
_cell.angle_gamma   90.00
#
_symmetry.space_group_name_H-M   'P 1'
#
loop_
_entity.id
_entity.type
_entity.pdbx_description
1 polymer ?
#
loop_
_entity_poly.entity_id
_entity_poly.type
_entity_poly.pdbx_seq_one_letter_code
_entity_poly.pdbx_strand_id
1 'polypeptide(L)' 'MKNPFGDQQVPGDYRNIKERLYKNVSVNINDKIFDMMIKAYENALNEENIVLSRPERKRLLSQISKMIMEDMLKKLN' A
#
# COMPACT_ATOMS: atom_id res chain seq x y z
N MET A 1 22.80 7.00 27.62
CA MET A 1 23.28 7.12 26.23
C MET A 1 22.28 6.38 25.33
N LYS A 2 21.69 7.05 24.33
CA LYS A 2 20.82 6.39 23.33
C LYS A 2 21.71 5.63 22.35
N ASN A 3 21.50 4.33 22.18
CA ASN A 3 22.29 3.48 21.30
C ASN A 3 22.11 3.93 19.82
N PRO A 4 23.19 4.27 19.09
CA PRO A 4 23.11 4.77 17.71
C PRO A 4 22.78 3.69 16.67
N PHE A 5 22.77 2.41 17.05
CA PHE A 5 22.54 1.28 16.15
C PHE A 5 21.10 0.74 16.16
N GLY A 6 20.19 1.39 16.88
CA GLY A 6 18.83 0.90 17.12
C GLY A 6 18.80 -0.26 18.12
N ASP A 7 17.63 -0.52 18.70
CA ASP A 7 17.44 -1.66 19.60
C ASP A 7 17.69 -2.96 18.82
N GLN A 8 18.63 -3.78 19.33
CA GLN A 8 18.92 -5.10 18.79
C GLN A 8 17.62 -5.92 18.80
N GLN A 9 17.11 -6.31 17.63
CA GLN A 9 15.88 -7.09 17.54
C GLN A 9 16.13 -8.52 18.03
N VAL A 10 15.76 -8.81 19.27
CA VAL A 10 15.80 -10.17 19.81
C VAL A 10 14.49 -10.89 19.40
N PRO A 11 14.56 -12.05 18.72
CA PRO A 11 13.38 -12.89 18.47
C PRO A 11 12.71 -13.29 19.79
N GLY A 12 11.39 -13.17 19.88
CA GLY A 12 10.62 -13.47 21.11
C GLY A 12 10.54 -12.33 22.13
N ASP A 13 11.20 -11.19 21.90
CA ASP A 13 11.05 -10.00 22.74
C ASP A 13 9.74 -9.25 22.45
N TYR A 14 8.94 -9.03 23.50
CA TYR A 14 7.68 -8.29 23.45
C TYR A 14 7.86 -6.77 23.44
N ARG A 15 9.04 -6.25 23.79
CA ARG A 15 9.33 -4.81 23.71
C ARG A 15 9.20 -4.35 22.26
N ASN A 16 8.46 -3.26 22.05
CA ASN A 16 8.21 -2.66 20.73
C ASN A 16 7.63 -3.64 19.70
N ILE A 17 6.94 -4.71 20.14
CA ILE A 17 6.41 -5.76 19.26
C ILE A 17 5.45 -5.21 18.20
N LYS A 18 4.62 -4.24 18.56
CA LYS A 18 3.69 -3.56 17.62
C LYS A 18 4.45 -2.91 16.47
N GLU A 19 5.52 -2.17 16.76
CA GLU A 19 6.31 -1.45 15.77
C GLU A 19 7.10 -2.41 14.88
N ARG A 20 7.69 -3.46 15.47
CA ARG A 20 8.40 -4.52 14.72
C ARG A 20 7.47 -5.26 13.77
N LEU A 21 6.31 -5.70 14.25
CA LEU A 21 5.30 -6.37 13.43
C LEU A 21 4.79 -5.43 12.34
N TYR A 22 4.44 -4.18 12.69
CA TYR A 22 4.01 -3.19 11.73
C TYR A 22 5.05 -2.98 10.62
N LYS A 23 6.33 -2.84 10.94
CA LYS A 23 7.39 -2.66 9.92
C LYS A 23 7.47 -3.85 8.97
N ASN A 24 7.43 -5.08 9.49
CA ASN A 24 7.52 -6.28 8.67
C ASN A 24 6.26 -6.51 7.81
N VAL A 25 5.09 -6.19 8.35
CA VAL A 25 3.80 -6.37 7.69
C VAL A 25 3.55 -5.26 6.66
N SER A 26 3.81 -4.00 7.01
CA SER A 26 3.49 -2.83 6.17
C SER A 26 4.25 -2.82 4.85
N VAL A 27 5.55 -3.13 4.85
CA VAL A 27 6.37 -3.18 3.63
C VAL A 27 5.78 -4.16 2.62
N ASN A 28 5.42 -5.37 3.07
CA ASN A 28 4.87 -6.39 2.18
C ASN A 28 3.43 -6.11 1.73
N ILE A 29 2.63 -5.44 2.57
CA ILE A 29 1.22 -5.20 2.27
C ILE A 29 1.05 -4.02 1.32
N ASN A 30 1.82 -2.93 1.49
CA ASN A 30 1.68 -1.73 0.68
C ASN A 30 1.91 -2.01 -0.82
N ASP A 31 2.99 -2.72 -1.15
CA ASP A 31 3.32 -3.06 -2.53
C ASP A 31 2.24 -3.97 -3.15
N LYS A 32 1.79 -4.98 -2.41
CA LYS A 32 0.72 -5.88 -2.85
C LYS A 32 -0.60 -5.14 -3.10
N ILE A 33 -0.98 -4.22 -2.21
CA ILE A 33 -2.19 -3.42 -2.38
C ILE A 33 -2.09 -2.59 -3.66
N PHE A 34 -0.94 -1.95 -3.88
CA PHE A 34 -0.73 -1.12 -5.05
C PHE A 34 -0.78 -1.93 -6.36
N ASP A 35 -0.11 -3.09 -6.40
CA ASP A 35 -0.16 -3.99 -7.54
C ASP A 35 -1.58 -4.50 -7.84
N MET A 36 -2.34 -4.82 -6.80
CA MET A 36 -3.75 -5.22 -6.94
C MET A 36 -4.60 -4.09 -7.52
N MET A 37 -4.39 -2.84 -7.07
CA MET A 37 -5.09 -1.66 -7.60
C MET A 37 -4.76 -1.42 -9.07
N ILE A 38 -3.48 -1.49 -9.45
CA ILE A 38 -3.07 -1.34 -10.86
C ILE A 38 -3.72 -2.41 -11.72
N LYS A 39 -3.63 -3.68 -11.29
CA LYS A 39 -4.19 -4.78 -12.08
C LYS A 39 -5.71 -4.65 -12.26
N ALA A 40 -6.45 -4.29 -11.21
CA ALA A 40 -7.88 -4.06 -11.29
C ALA A 40 -8.22 -2.89 -12.23
N TYR A 41 -7.47 -1.79 -12.15
CA TYR A 41 -7.62 -0.65 -13.04
C TYR A 41 -7.40 -1.02 -14.52
N GLU A 42 -6.33 -1.74 -14.82
CA GLU A 42 -6.01 -2.18 -16.18
C GLU A 42 -7.04 -3.15 -16.75
N ASN A 43 -7.53 -4.08 -15.93
CA ASN A 43 -8.60 -5.00 -16.33
C ASN A 43 -9.89 -4.22 -16.66
N ALA A 44 -10.27 -3.24 -15.84
CA ALA A 44 -11.45 -2.42 -16.09
C ALA A 44 -11.33 -1.61 -17.39
N LEU A 45 -10.16 -1.04 -17.67
CA LEU A 45 -9.92 -0.36 -18.96
C LEU A 45 -10.11 -1.31 -20.15
N ASN A 46 -9.61 -2.55 -20.03
CA ASN A 46 -9.72 -3.55 -21.09
C ASN A 46 -11.17 -4.03 -21.28
N GLU A 47 -11.91 -4.26 -20.19
CA GLU A 47 -13.32 -4.66 -20.21
C GLU A 47 -14.22 -3.60 -20.86
N GLU A 48 -13.96 -2.33 -20.56
CA GLU A 48 -14.67 -1.18 -21.14
C GLU A 48 -14.13 -0.79 -22.53
N ASN A 49 -13.10 -1.47 -23.03
CA ASN A 49 -12.41 -1.18 -24.28
C ASN A 49 -11.94 0.29 -24.40
N ILE A 50 -11.47 0.86 -23.28
CA ILE A 50 -11.01 2.24 -23.18
C ILE A 50 -9.51 2.30 -23.43
N VAL A 51 -9.10 3.07 -24.44
CA VAL A 51 -7.70 3.34 -24.74
C VAL A 51 -7.35 4.77 -24.33
N LEU A 52 -6.39 4.90 -23.42
CA LEU A 52 -5.90 6.18 -22.91
C LEU A 52 -4.42 6.36 -23.23
N SER A 53 -4.00 7.61 -23.42
CA SER A 53 -2.58 7.96 -23.48
C SER A 53 -1.89 7.70 -22.14
N ARG A 54 -0.55 7.60 -22.13
CA ARG A 54 0.21 7.38 -20.89
C ARG A 54 -0.06 8.43 -19.80
N PRO A 55 -0.11 9.75 -20.11
CA PRO A 55 -0.45 10.76 -19.12
C PRO A 55 -1.87 10.60 -18.55
N GLU A 56 -2.84 10.28 -19.39
CA GLU A 56 -4.24 10.07 -18.99
C GLU A 56 -4.39 8.85 -18.09
N ARG A 57 -3.73 7.74 -18.43
CA ARG A 57 -3.71 6.53 -17.59
C ARG A 57 -3.16 6.83 -16.20
N LYS A 58 -2.03 7.52 -16.13
CA LYS A 58 -1.41 7.89 -14.84
C LYS A 58 -2.33 8.79 -14.01
N ARG A 59 -2.97 9.76 -14.65
CA ARG A 59 -3.89 10.69 -13.97
C ARG A 59 -5.13 9.96 -13.43
N LEU A 60 -5.76 9.13 -14.26
CA LEU A 60 -6.97 8.39 -13.89
C LEU A 60 -6.67 7.35 -12.82
N LEU A 61 -5.58 6.58 -12.96
CA LEU A 61 -5.11 5.66 -11.91
C LEU A 61 -4.93 6.40 -10.57
N SER A 62 -4.27 7.57 -10.57
CA SER A 62 -4.10 8.35 -9.35
C SER A 62 -5.42 8.78 -8.71
N GLN A 63 -6.43 9.12 -9.51
CA GLN A 63 -7.75 9.49 -9.01
C GLN A 63 -8.49 8.28 -8.42
N ILE A 64 -8.50 7.16 -9.15
CA ILE A 64 -9.11 5.90 -8.71
C ILE A 64 -8.43 5.39 -7.43
N SER A 65 -7.10 5.34 -7.37
CA SER A 65 -6.36 4.90 -6.19
C SER A 65 -6.69 5.76 -4.97
N LYS A 66 -6.85 7.08 -5.14
CA LYS A 66 -7.25 7.98 -4.05
C LYS A 66 -8.65 7.62 -3.53
N MET A 67 -9.62 7.40 -4.42
CA MET A 67 -10.98 7.00 -4.03
C MET A 67 -10.99 5.67 -3.27
N ILE A 68 -10.25 4.67 -3.73
CA ILE A 68 -10.17 3.37 -3.05
C ILE A 68 -9.55 3.52 -1.65
N MET A 69 -8.47 4.29 -1.52
CA MET A 69 -7.84 4.53 -0.22
C MET A 69 -8.77 5.27 0.74
N GLU A 70 -9.53 6.25 0.27
CA GLU A 70 -10.57 6.93 1.07
C GLU A 70 -11.63 5.94 1.56
N ASP A 71 -12.09 5.02 0.71
CA ASP A 71 -13.06 4.00 1.08
C ASP A 71 -12.47 2.96 2.06
N MET A 72 -11.18 2.63 1.94
CA MET A 72 -10.50 1.80 2.93
C MET A 72 -10.41 2.49 4.29
N LEU A 73 -10.08 3.79 4.31
CA LEU A 73 -10.03 4.58 5.55
C LEU A 73 -11.38 4.63 6.25
N LYS A 74 -12.49 4.78 5.50
CA LYS A 74 -13.85 4.74 6.07
C LYS A 74 -14.17 3.42 6.77
N LYS A 75 -13.58 2.30 6.35
CA LYS A 75 -13.79 0.98 6.98
C LYS A 75 -13.00 0.79 8.29
N LEU A 76 -12.04 1.66 8.57
CA LEU A 76 -11.22 1.61 9.78
C LEU A 76 -11.77 2.50 10.91
N ASN A 77 -12.78 3.32 10.60
CA ASN A 77 -13.54 4.15 11.55
C ASN A 77 -14.92 3.53 11.80
#